data_AF-A0AAW4VKJ0-F1
#
_entry.id   AF-A0AAW4VKJ0-F1
#
_cell.length_a   1.000
_cell.length_b   1.000
_cell.length_c   1.000
_cell.angle_alpha   90.00
_cell.angle_beta   90.00
_cell.angle_gamma   90.00
#
_symmetry.space_group_name_H-M   'P 1'
#
loop_
_entity.id
_entity.type
_entity.pdbx_description
1 polymer ?
#
loop_
_entity_poly.entity_id
_entity_poly.type
_entity_poly.pdbx_seq_one_letter_code
_entity_poly.pdbx_strand_id
1 'polypeptide(L)'
;MEHNYIEDLLFFKKNAVENIISTANWDIENYFEMKDEAAEDEDIDFEENGDCEEYGRDYRFDEDEVEDAINFLFYYEECLPDDTDKAINDYRKYDDQLADAQSKLRHIEKKINMLVKDFNLENYRIETSRKSISTYLYIPYTQRNMEMVMNETDDADYYDDMDDEELEDLKELCIRFSDHDTGSYWDEEWGDVSYDDSYAKIEIN
;
A
#
# COMPACT_ATOMS: atom_id res chain seq x y z
N MET A 1 -6.14 3.66 -18.60
CA MET A 1 -6.77 3.81 -17.27
C MET A 1 -5.62 4.23 -16.36
N GLU A 2 -5.73 5.33 -15.65
CA GLU A 2 -4.60 5.82 -14.84
C GLU A 2 -4.36 4.87 -13.66
N HIS A 3 -3.13 4.38 -13.48
CA HIS A 3 -2.74 3.50 -12.37
C HIS A 3 -2.65 4.29 -11.06
N ASN A 4 -3.23 3.74 -9.99
CA ASN A 4 -3.19 4.29 -8.63
C ASN A 4 -2.62 3.22 -7.70
N TYR A 5 -1.36 3.41 -7.29
CA TYR A 5 -0.58 2.40 -6.56
C TYR A 5 -1.31 1.85 -5.33
N ILE A 6 -1.93 2.69 -4.49
CA ILE A 6 -2.69 2.21 -3.33
C ILE A 6 -3.92 1.40 -3.75
N GLU A 7 -4.64 1.82 -4.79
CA GLU A 7 -5.81 1.10 -5.28
C GLU A 7 -5.40 -0.23 -5.92
N ASP A 8 -4.27 -0.27 -6.62
CA ASP A 8 -3.70 -1.49 -7.19
C ASP A 8 -3.32 -2.48 -6.07
N LEU A 9 -2.63 -2.02 -5.02
CA LEU A 9 -2.29 -2.86 -3.86
C LEU A 9 -3.55 -3.40 -3.16
N LEU A 10 -4.56 -2.56 -2.94
CA LEU A 10 -5.84 -2.98 -2.35
C LEU A 10 -6.56 -4.01 -3.22
N PHE A 11 -6.56 -3.81 -4.54
CA PHE A 11 -7.15 -4.74 -5.50
C PHE A 11 -6.45 -6.09 -5.48
N PHE A 12 -5.12 -6.12 -5.55
CA PHE A 12 -4.37 -7.38 -5.52
C PHE A 12 -4.49 -8.11 -4.19
N LYS A 13 -4.45 -7.38 -3.06
CA LYS A 13 -4.71 -7.95 -1.74
C LYS A 13 -6.10 -8.59 -1.70
N LYS A 14 -7.14 -7.91 -2.18
CA LYS A 14 -8.52 -8.43 -2.19
C LYS A 14 -8.64 -9.72 -3.00
N ASN A 15 -8.06 -9.77 -4.20
CA ASN A 15 -8.06 -10.99 -5.02
C ASN A 15 -7.36 -12.17 -4.31
N ALA A 16 -6.27 -11.90 -3.59
CA ALA A 16 -5.58 -12.92 -2.81
C ALA A 16 -6.46 -13.44 -1.66
N VAL A 17 -7.11 -12.54 -0.91
CA VAL A 17 -8.06 -12.89 0.16
C VAL A 17 -9.21 -13.75 -0.40
N GLU A 18 -9.83 -13.33 -1.50
CA GLU A 18 -10.94 -14.08 -2.11
C GLU A 18 -10.54 -15.51 -2.48
N ASN A 19 -9.33 -15.70 -3.02
CA ASN A 19 -8.82 -17.03 -3.35
C ASN A 19 -8.61 -17.89 -2.08
N ILE A 20 -7.97 -17.33 -1.04
CA ILE A 20 -7.71 -18.04 0.22
C ILE A 20 -9.03 -18.49 0.87
N ILE A 21 -9.99 -17.57 1.00
CA ILE A 21 -11.30 -17.83 1.61
C ILE A 21 -12.08 -18.87 0.79
N SER A 22 -12.02 -18.78 -0.54
CA SER A 22 -12.69 -19.74 -1.41
C SER A 22 -12.13 -21.15 -1.25
N THR A 23 -10.79 -21.30 -1.16
CA THR A 23 -10.16 -22.61 -0.93
C THR A 23 -10.54 -23.15 0.44
N ALA A 24 -10.38 -22.38 1.52
CA ALA A 24 -10.69 -22.85 2.88
C ALA A 24 -12.16 -23.30 3.02
N ASN A 25 -13.09 -22.53 2.44
CA ASN A 25 -14.50 -22.88 2.45
C ASN A 25 -14.82 -24.12 1.60
N TRP A 26 -14.12 -24.30 0.48
CA TRP A 26 -14.25 -25.50 -0.35
C TRP A 26 -13.74 -26.74 0.38
N ASP A 27 -12.63 -26.65 1.11
CA ASP A 27 -12.07 -27.75 1.89
C ASP A 27 -13.02 -28.21 3.01
N ILE A 28 -13.64 -27.27 3.74
CA ILE A 28 -14.68 -27.59 4.74
C ILE A 28 -15.87 -28.28 4.08
N GLU A 29 -16.37 -27.75 2.96
CA GLU A 29 -17.52 -28.32 2.26
C GLU A 29 -17.22 -29.74 1.75
N ASN A 30 -16.09 -29.91 1.07
CA ASN A 30 -15.64 -31.18 0.53
C ASN A 30 -15.39 -32.22 1.65
N TYR A 31 -14.84 -31.82 2.80
CA TYR A 31 -14.70 -32.70 3.97
C TYR A 31 -16.05 -33.28 4.41
N PHE A 32 -17.07 -32.45 4.55
CA PHE A 32 -18.40 -32.90 5.00
C PHE A 32 -19.16 -33.67 3.93
N GLU A 33 -18.92 -33.41 2.64
CA GLU A 33 -19.43 -34.23 1.53
C GLU A 33 -18.80 -35.63 1.56
N MET A 34 -17.48 -35.73 1.67
CA MET A 34 -16.77 -37.01 1.80
C MET A 34 -17.20 -37.79 3.04
N LYS A 35 -17.46 -37.10 4.16
CA LYS A 35 -17.99 -37.71 5.39
C LYS A 35 -19.36 -38.34 5.17
N ASP A 36 -20.25 -37.65 4.45
CA ASP A 36 -21.59 -38.16 4.13
C ASP A 36 -21.49 -39.36 3.17
N GLU A 37 -20.62 -39.31 2.16
CA GLU A 37 -20.39 -40.43 1.24
C GLU A 37 -19.87 -41.67 1.97
N ALA A 38 -18.91 -41.52 2.89
CA ALA A 38 -18.38 -42.63 3.68
C ALA A 38 -19.38 -43.21 4.69
N ALA A 39 -20.36 -42.41 5.12
CA ALA A 39 -21.45 -42.91 5.97
C ALA A 39 -22.47 -43.75 5.17
N GLU A 40 -22.56 -43.54 3.85
CA GLU A 40 -23.47 -44.26 2.95
C GLU A 40 -22.80 -45.48 2.27
N ASP A 41 -21.47 -45.49 2.16
CA ASP A 41 -20.68 -46.57 1.54
C ASP A 41 -19.57 -47.07 2.49
N GLU A 42 -19.78 -48.28 3.05
CA GLU A 42 -18.84 -48.93 3.98
C GLU A 42 -17.47 -49.26 3.35
N ASP A 43 -17.31 -49.17 2.02
CA ASP A 43 -16.05 -49.38 1.31
C ASP A 43 -15.17 -48.11 1.24
N ILE A 44 -15.69 -46.94 1.63
CA ILE A 44 -14.93 -45.68 1.66
C ILE A 44 -14.26 -45.53 3.04
N ASP A 45 -12.93 -45.50 3.05
CA ASP A 45 -12.14 -45.17 4.24
C ASP A 45 -12.10 -43.65 4.41
N PHE A 46 -12.56 -43.14 5.55
CA PHE A 46 -12.64 -41.72 5.85
C PHE A 46 -11.95 -41.40 7.16
N GLU A 47 -11.01 -40.47 7.12
CA GLU A 47 -10.28 -39.99 8.28
C GLU A 47 -10.92 -38.70 8.80
N GLU A 48 -11.39 -38.72 10.05
CA GLU A 48 -11.97 -37.53 10.68
C GLU A 48 -10.90 -36.46 10.89
N ASN A 49 -11.22 -35.22 10.47
CA ASN A 49 -10.38 -34.06 10.68
C ASN A 49 -10.97 -33.19 11.79
N GLY A 50 -10.26 -33.09 12.92
CA GLY A 50 -10.73 -32.37 14.10
C GLY A 50 -10.99 -30.88 13.88
N ASP A 51 -10.25 -30.25 12.98
CA ASP A 51 -10.40 -28.82 12.68
C ASP A 51 -11.69 -28.57 11.88
N CYS A 52 -11.97 -29.39 10.86
CA CYS A 52 -13.25 -29.32 10.13
C CYS A 52 -14.46 -29.62 11.03
N GLU A 53 -14.35 -30.56 11.97
CA GLU A 53 -15.41 -30.82 12.94
C GLU A 53 -15.64 -29.64 13.90
N GLU A 54 -14.58 -28.90 14.27
CA GLU A 54 -14.67 -27.72 15.13
C GLU A 54 -15.43 -26.57 14.46
N TYR A 55 -15.12 -26.29 13.19
CA TYR A 55 -15.82 -25.27 12.41
C TYR A 55 -17.26 -25.71 12.09
N GLY A 56 -17.45 -26.98 11.70
CA GLY A 56 -18.76 -27.54 11.39
C GLY A 56 -19.29 -27.20 9.99
N ARG A 57 -20.28 -27.98 9.53
CA ARG A 57 -20.79 -27.96 8.15
C ARG A 57 -21.27 -26.60 7.65
N ASP A 58 -21.88 -25.83 8.55
CA ASP A 58 -22.52 -24.55 8.21
C ASP A 58 -21.57 -23.35 8.32
N TYR A 59 -20.34 -23.56 8.79
CA TYR A 59 -19.37 -22.47 8.92
C TYR A 59 -18.77 -22.10 7.57
N ARG A 60 -18.58 -20.80 7.36
CA ARG A 60 -17.90 -20.23 6.20
C ARG A 60 -17.07 -19.05 6.68
N PHE A 61 -15.77 -19.08 6.37
CA PHE A 61 -14.88 -17.95 6.60
C PHE A 61 -15.31 -16.75 5.76
N ASP A 62 -15.21 -15.55 6.33
CA ASP A 62 -15.36 -14.29 5.61
C ASP A 62 -14.02 -13.58 5.35
N GLU A 63 -14.04 -12.47 4.60
CA GLU A 63 -12.82 -11.72 4.24
C GLU A 63 -12.05 -11.18 5.48
N ASP A 64 -12.74 -10.93 6.60
CA ASP A 64 -12.12 -10.41 7.83
C ASP A 64 -11.43 -11.55 8.63
N GLU A 65 -11.79 -12.80 8.37
CA GLU A 65 -11.22 -14.02 8.97
C GLU A 65 -10.07 -14.63 8.15
N VAL A 66 -9.45 -13.89 7.22
CA VAL A 66 -8.41 -14.43 6.32
C VAL A 66 -7.23 -15.08 7.04
N GLU A 67 -6.79 -14.54 8.18
CA GLU A 67 -5.68 -15.15 8.95
C GLU A 67 -6.11 -16.48 9.60
N ASP A 68 -7.36 -16.58 10.04
CA ASP A 68 -7.91 -17.82 10.58
C ASP A 68 -8.08 -18.87 9.48
N ALA A 69 -8.51 -18.45 8.28
CA ALA A 69 -8.56 -19.30 7.10
C ALA A 69 -7.17 -19.80 6.66
N ILE A 70 -6.15 -18.94 6.69
CA ILE A 70 -4.75 -19.34 6.42
C ILE A 70 -4.29 -20.38 7.44
N ASN A 71 -4.57 -20.17 8.73
CA ASN A 71 -4.20 -21.12 9.77
C ASN A 71 -4.89 -22.47 9.56
N PHE A 72 -6.20 -22.46 9.30
CA PHE A 72 -6.96 -23.67 8.98
C PHE A 72 -6.33 -24.44 7.82
N LEU A 73 -6.03 -23.77 6.71
CA LEU A 73 -5.43 -24.39 5.52
C LEU A 73 -4.10 -25.09 5.84
N PHE A 74 -3.23 -24.48 6.66
CA PHE A 74 -1.97 -25.10 7.08
C PHE A 74 -2.11 -26.28 8.04
N TYR A 75 -3.23 -26.38 8.76
CA TYR A 75 -3.52 -27.53 9.63
C TYR A 75 -4.26 -28.65 8.89
N TYR A 76 -5.12 -28.28 7.94
CA TYR A 76 -5.95 -29.20 7.18
C TYR A 76 -5.16 -29.93 6.09
N GLU A 77 -4.33 -29.22 5.33
CA GLU A 77 -3.55 -29.79 4.23
C GLU A 77 -2.10 -30.10 4.66
N GLU A 78 -1.62 -31.31 4.33
CA GLU A 78 -0.18 -31.62 4.48
C GLU A 78 0.69 -30.79 3.52
N CYS A 79 0.14 -30.41 2.35
CA CYS A 79 0.77 -29.56 1.34
C CYS A 79 -0.30 -28.77 0.58
N LEU A 80 -0.22 -27.44 0.59
CA LEU A 80 -1.17 -26.58 -0.10
C LEU A 80 -1.00 -26.65 -1.64
N PRO A 81 -2.10 -26.49 -2.40
CA PRO A 81 -2.02 -26.29 -3.84
C PRO A 81 -1.17 -25.07 -4.19
N ASP A 82 -0.39 -25.13 -5.28
CA ASP A 82 0.50 -24.04 -5.73
C ASP A 82 -0.22 -22.68 -5.83
N ASP A 83 -1.47 -22.68 -6.29
CA ASP A 83 -2.28 -21.46 -6.43
C ASP A 83 -2.69 -20.87 -5.07
N THR A 84 -2.96 -21.71 -4.07
CA THR A 84 -3.30 -21.31 -2.69
C THR A 84 -2.06 -20.76 -1.99
N ASP A 85 -0.92 -21.45 -2.10
CA ASP A 85 0.36 -20.98 -1.58
C ASP A 85 0.76 -19.63 -2.18
N LYS A 86 0.55 -19.46 -3.49
CA LYS A 86 0.75 -18.17 -4.15
C LYS A 86 -0.19 -17.10 -3.61
N ALA A 87 -1.47 -17.40 -3.42
CA ALA A 87 -2.44 -16.45 -2.87
C ALA A 87 -2.04 -15.99 -1.46
N ILE A 88 -1.58 -16.89 -0.59
CA ILE A 88 -1.10 -16.56 0.76
C ILE A 88 0.13 -15.64 0.69
N ASN A 89 1.08 -15.94 -0.19
CA ASN A 89 2.26 -15.10 -0.37
C ASN A 89 1.93 -13.72 -0.93
N ASP A 90 1.02 -13.65 -1.89
CA ASP A 90 0.52 -12.39 -2.46
C ASP A 90 -0.21 -11.56 -1.38
N TYR A 91 -1.09 -12.18 -0.59
CA TYR A 91 -1.78 -11.52 0.52
C TYR A 91 -0.79 -10.84 1.48
N ARG A 92 0.19 -11.60 2.00
CA ARG A 92 1.20 -11.08 2.94
C ARG A 92 2.04 -9.96 2.32
N LYS A 93 2.50 -10.16 1.09
CA LYS A 93 3.27 -9.16 0.35
C LYS A 93 2.50 -7.85 0.20
N TYR A 94 1.23 -7.91 -0.23
CA TYR A 94 0.45 -6.70 -0.46
C TYR A 94 -0.01 -6.04 0.85
N ASP A 95 -0.22 -6.81 1.93
CA ASP A 95 -0.45 -6.26 3.26
C ASP A 95 0.76 -5.47 3.77
N ASP A 96 1.95 -6.05 3.69
CA ASP A 96 3.20 -5.38 4.06
C ASP A 96 3.43 -4.11 3.22
N GLN A 97 3.22 -4.17 1.90
CA GLN A 97 3.36 -3.03 1.00
C GLN A 97 2.35 -1.92 1.29
N LEU A 98 1.12 -2.26 1.67
CA LEU A 98 0.11 -1.29 2.10
C LEU A 98 0.50 -0.64 3.42
N ALA A 99 0.95 -1.42 4.40
CA ALA A 99 1.39 -0.93 5.70
C ALA A 99 2.57 0.04 5.57
N ASP A 100 3.55 -0.31 4.74
CA ASP A 100 4.69 0.54 4.40
C ASP A 100 4.24 1.85 3.73
N ALA A 101 3.45 1.77 2.65
CA ALA A 101 2.97 2.95 1.95
C ALA A 101 2.16 3.90 2.87
N GLN A 102 1.33 3.35 3.76
CA GLN A 102 0.60 4.14 4.76
C GLN A 102 1.54 4.76 5.80
N SER A 103 2.59 4.05 6.22
CA SER A 103 3.60 4.59 7.14
C SER A 103 4.32 5.79 6.55
N LYS A 104 4.72 5.68 5.28
CA LYS A 104 5.39 6.74 4.52
C LYS A 104 4.51 7.97 4.33
N LEU A 105 3.24 7.78 3.98
CA LEU A 105 2.27 8.89 3.91
C LEU A 105 2.15 9.63 5.25
N ARG A 106 2.06 8.90 6.38
CA ARG A 106 2.03 9.51 7.72
C ARG A 106 3.32 10.28 8.06
N HIS A 107 4.47 9.76 7.63
CA HIS A 107 5.77 10.43 7.82
C HIS A 107 5.86 11.73 7.03
N ILE A 108 5.42 11.71 5.77
CA ILE A 108 5.33 12.90 4.91
C ILE A 108 4.37 13.93 5.52
N GLU A 109 3.18 13.53 5.96
CA GLU A 109 2.24 14.42 6.63
C GLU A 109 2.84 15.06 7.90
N LYS A 110 3.62 14.31 8.68
CA LYS A 110 4.31 14.83 9.86
C LYS A 110 5.35 15.89 9.47
N LYS A 111 6.17 15.63 8.45
CA LYS A 111 7.17 16.59 7.93
C LYS A 111 6.51 17.89 7.46
N ILE A 112 5.42 17.80 6.69
CA ILE A 112 4.67 18.96 6.21
C ILE A 112 4.12 19.78 7.38
N ASN A 113 3.52 19.13 8.39
CA ASN A 113 2.99 19.82 9.56
C ASN A 113 4.08 20.55 10.36
N MET A 114 5.30 20.01 10.41
CA MET A 114 6.44 20.68 11.05
C MET A 114 6.85 21.93 10.26
N LEU A 115 7.03 21.82 8.94
CA LEU A 115 7.36 22.96 8.09
C LEU A 115 6.32 24.08 8.16
N VAL A 116 5.03 23.73 8.05
CA VAL A 116 3.93 24.69 8.19
C VAL A 116 4.01 25.44 9.52
N LYS A 117 4.31 24.73 10.61
CA LYS A 117 4.40 25.32 11.94
C LYS A 117 5.65 26.18 12.12
N ASP A 118 6.81 25.68 11.72
CA ASP A 118 8.10 26.33 11.95
C ASP A 118 8.22 27.61 11.12
N PHE A 119 7.67 27.62 9.90
CA PHE A 119 7.64 28.80 9.04
C PHE A 119 6.36 29.63 9.16
N ASN A 120 5.41 29.23 10.01
CA ASN A 120 4.10 29.89 10.16
C ASN A 120 3.46 30.17 8.79
N LEU A 121 3.37 29.12 7.97
CA LEU A 121 2.82 29.19 6.62
C LEU A 121 1.31 29.43 6.68
N GLU A 122 0.84 30.41 5.91
CA GLU A 122 -0.57 30.76 5.80
C GLU A 122 -1.05 30.54 4.35
N ASN A 123 -2.34 30.23 4.18
CA ASN A 123 -2.97 30.02 2.87
C ASN A 123 -2.28 28.94 2.01
N TYR A 124 -1.70 27.92 2.65
CA TYR A 124 -1.13 26.77 1.96
C TYR A 124 -2.21 25.75 1.59
N ARG A 125 -1.97 24.93 0.56
CA ARG A 125 -2.76 23.73 0.25
C ARG A 125 -1.85 22.52 0.15
N ILE A 126 -2.38 21.36 0.52
CA ILE A 126 -1.68 20.08 0.48
C ILE A 126 -2.44 19.16 -0.48
N GLU A 127 -1.73 18.54 -1.41
CA GLU A 127 -2.28 17.54 -2.32
C GLU A 127 -1.45 16.26 -2.27
N THR A 128 -2.09 15.12 -1.96
CA THR A 128 -1.40 13.83 -1.92
C THR A 128 -1.75 13.00 -3.14
N SER A 129 -0.76 12.70 -3.97
CA SER A 129 -0.83 11.73 -5.03
C SER A 129 -0.69 10.31 -4.45
N ARG A 130 -1.78 9.55 -4.48
CA ARG A 130 -1.76 8.12 -4.17
C ARG A 130 -1.20 7.25 -5.30
N LYS A 131 -0.94 7.87 -6.47
CA LYS A 131 -0.32 7.21 -7.63
C LYS A 131 1.19 7.06 -7.45
N SER A 132 1.85 8.14 -7.05
CA SER A 132 3.31 8.25 -6.92
C SER A 132 3.79 8.29 -5.47
N ILE A 133 2.89 8.07 -4.49
CA ILE A 133 3.13 8.23 -3.04
C ILE A 133 3.94 9.51 -2.78
N SER A 134 3.42 10.60 -3.31
CA SER A 134 4.03 11.92 -3.22
C SER A 134 3.00 12.90 -2.67
N THR A 135 3.42 13.79 -1.79
CA THR A 135 2.59 14.89 -1.31
C THR A 135 3.20 16.21 -1.74
N TYR A 136 2.37 17.11 -2.24
CA TYR A 136 2.73 18.42 -2.73
C TYR A 136 2.21 19.46 -1.75
N LEU A 137 3.09 20.32 -1.27
CA LEU A 137 2.76 21.49 -0.47
C LEU A 137 2.84 22.72 -1.39
N TYR A 138 1.68 23.33 -1.64
CA TYR A 138 1.62 24.60 -2.37
C TYR A 138 1.47 25.74 -1.37
N ILE A 139 2.29 26.78 -1.54
CA ILE A 139 2.30 27.97 -0.69
C ILE A 139 2.28 29.22 -1.57
N PRO A 140 1.71 30.35 -1.10
CA PRO A 140 1.72 31.58 -1.89
C PRO A 140 3.15 32.03 -2.22
N TYR A 141 3.35 32.51 -3.44
CA TYR A 141 4.62 33.14 -3.82
C TYR A 141 4.79 34.45 -3.07
N THR A 142 5.76 34.49 -2.15
CA THR A 142 6.22 35.68 -1.45
C THR A 142 7.73 35.59 -1.32
N GLN A 143 8.40 36.73 -1.22
CA GLN A 143 9.87 36.74 -1.05
C GLN A 143 10.32 35.90 0.15
N ARG A 144 9.57 35.93 1.26
CA ARG A 144 9.83 35.11 2.45
C ARG A 144 9.71 33.61 2.17
N ASN A 145 8.65 33.21 1.47
CA ASN A 145 8.42 31.79 1.16
C ASN A 145 9.41 31.28 0.12
N MET A 146 9.79 32.13 -0.83
CA MET A 146 10.85 31.86 -1.80
C MET A 146 12.18 31.64 -1.08
N GLU A 147 12.58 32.56 -0.19
CA GLU A 147 13.78 32.40 0.64
C GLU A 147 13.76 31.11 1.46
N MET A 148 12.61 30.71 2.00
CA MET A 148 12.48 29.42 2.68
C MET A 148 12.75 28.24 1.74
N VAL A 149 12.10 28.19 0.57
CA VAL A 149 12.31 27.11 -0.43
C VAL A 149 13.78 27.04 -0.82
N MET A 150 14.40 28.16 -1.18
CA MET A 150 15.79 28.19 -1.63
C MET A 150 16.82 27.76 -0.58
N ASN A 151 16.52 27.98 0.71
CA ASN A 151 17.47 27.67 1.79
C ASN A 151 17.24 26.29 2.42
N GLU A 152 16.00 25.82 2.42
CA GLU A 152 15.58 24.66 3.20
C GLU A 152 15.23 23.47 2.31
N THR A 153 15.01 23.64 0.99
CA THR A 153 14.66 22.51 0.11
C THR A 153 15.67 22.35 -1.01
N ASP A 154 15.74 21.13 -1.55
CA ASP A 154 16.57 20.83 -2.73
C ASP A 154 15.89 21.21 -4.05
N ASP A 155 14.64 21.71 -3.99
CA ASP A 155 13.92 22.29 -5.12
C ASP A 155 14.46 23.68 -5.51
N ALA A 156 15.52 24.17 -4.84
CA ALA A 156 16.15 25.46 -5.14
C ALA A 156 16.57 25.59 -6.60
N ASP A 157 17.15 24.53 -7.17
CA ASP A 157 17.65 24.51 -8.55
C ASP A 157 16.53 24.79 -9.56
N TYR A 158 15.29 24.34 -9.30
CA TYR A 158 14.15 24.56 -10.20
C TYR A 158 13.75 26.04 -10.28
N TYR A 159 13.81 26.76 -9.16
CA TYR A 159 13.43 28.17 -9.12
C TYR A 159 14.60 29.12 -9.43
N ASP A 160 15.84 28.68 -9.26
CA ASP A 160 17.04 29.42 -9.69
C ASP A 160 17.18 29.47 -11.23
N ASP A 161 16.64 28.49 -11.94
CA ASP A 161 16.67 28.41 -13.40
C ASP A 161 15.55 29.22 -14.10
N MET A 162 14.54 29.69 -13.35
CA MET A 162 13.46 30.55 -13.90
C MET A 162 13.93 31.98 -14.11
N ASP A 163 13.45 32.61 -15.18
CA ASP A 163 13.72 34.03 -15.40
C ASP A 163 12.82 34.95 -14.55
N ASP A 164 13.22 36.22 -14.43
CA ASP A 164 12.51 37.21 -13.59
C ASP A 164 11.05 37.43 -14.05
N GLU A 165 10.73 37.23 -15.34
CA GLU A 165 9.38 37.39 -15.90
C GLU A 165 8.48 36.20 -15.51
N GLU A 166 9.03 34.98 -15.53
CA GLU A 166 8.36 33.76 -15.06
C GLU A 166 8.10 33.78 -13.54
N LEU A 167 9.04 34.31 -12.76
CA LEU A 167 8.88 34.48 -11.31
C LEU A 167 7.83 35.55 -10.96
N GLU A 168 7.70 36.61 -11.75
CA GLU A 168 6.68 37.65 -11.54
C GLU A 168 5.24 37.13 -11.77
N ASP A 169 5.07 36.14 -12.65
CA ASP A 169 3.77 35.52 -12.93
C ASP A 169 3.42 34.36 -11.97
N LEU A 170 4.38 33.91 -11.15
CA LEU A 170 4.21 32.79 -10.24
C LEU A 170 3.29 33.15 -9.07
N LYS A 171 2.18 32.42 -8.92
CA LYS A 171 1.21 32.64 -7.83
C LYS A 171 1.49 31.80 -6.59
N GLU A 172 2.03 30.60 -6.79
CA GLU A 172 2.29 29.62 -5.74
C GLU A 172 3.64 28.95 -5.98
N LEU A 173 4.38 28.69 -4.91
CA LEU A 173 5.51 27.78 -4.87
C LEU A 173 5.00 26.38 -4.52
N CYS A 174 5.62 25.36 -5.10
CA CYS A 174 5.34 23.95 -4.87
C CYS A 174 6.59 23.28 -4.28
N ILE A 175 6.41 22.55 -3.18
CA ILE A 175 7.42 21.67 -2.57
C ILE A 175 6.90 20.24 -2.68
N ARG A 176 7.70 19.34 -3.25
CA ARG A 176 7.35 17.91 -3.35
C ARG A 176 7.98 17.12 -2.20
N PHE A 177 7.17 16.30 -1.56
CA PHE A 177 7.60 15.29 -0.60
C PHE A 177 7.39 13.92 -1.21
N SER A 178 8.46 13.16 -1.44
CA SER A 178 8.40 11.76 -1.88
C SER A 178 9.34 10.91 -1.06
N ASP A 179 8.90 9.69 -0.72
CA ASP A 179 9.75 8.69 -0.09
C ASP A 179 10.19 7.69 -1.18
N HIS A 180 11.47 7.77 -1.57
CA HIS A 180 12.05 7.05 -2.71
C HIS A 180 12.12 5.53 -2.53
N ASP A 181 11.91 5.00 -1.32
CA ASP A 181 11.95 3.56 -1.08
C ASP A 181 10.71 2.81 -1.60
N THR A 182 9.68 3.53 -2.05
CA THR A 182 8.46 2.97 -2.65
C THR A 182 8.38 3.35 -4.11
N GLY A 183 9.02 2.54 -4.97
CA GLY A 183 8.76 2.42 -6.40
C GLY A 183 8.22 3.68 -7.08
N SER A 184 9.11 4.61 -7.43
CA SER A 184 8.85 5.47 -8.60
C SER A 184 8.73 4.54 -9.82
N TYR A 185 7.51 4.16 -10.16
CA TYR A 185 7.27 3.36 -11.35
C TYR A 185 7.57 4.20 -12.58
N TRP A 186 8.63 3.78 -13.27
CA TRP A 186 9.05 4.24 -14.58
C TRP A 186 7.89 4.26 -15.57
N ASP A 187 7.63 5.41 -16.20
CA ASP A 187 7.05 5.45 -17.53
C ASP A 187 8.11 6.02 -18.48
N GLU A 188 8.68 5.15 -19.33
CA GLU A 188 9.79 5.45 -20.25
C GLU A 188 9.44 6.55 -21.27
N GLU A 189 8.16 6.91 -21.44
CA GLU A 189 7.71 7.89 -22.43
C GLU A 189 7.90 9.36 -22.05
N TRP A 190 8.05 9.70 -20.75
CA TRP A 190 7.94 11.10 -20.29
C TRP A 190 9.14 11.66 -19.53
N GLY A 191 10.15 10.82 -19.23
CA GLY A 191 11.40 11.23 -18.58
C GLY A 191 11.23 11.55 -17.10
N ASP A 192 12.11 11.01 -16.25
CA ASP A 192 12.20 11.43 -14.85
C ASP A 192 13.63 11.77 -14.46
N VAL A 193 13.75 12.77 -13.59
CA VAL A 193 14.97 13.19 -12.93
C VAL A 193 14.98 12.48 -11.58
N SER A 194 15.88 11.52 -11.42
CA SER A 194 16.12 10.82 -10.15
C SER A 194 16.77 11.76 -9.13
N TYR A 195 16.17 11.91 -7.95
CA TYR A 195 16.79 12.60 -6.80
C TYR A 195 17.16 11.57 -5.71
N ASP A 196 18.36 11.71 -5.16
CA ASP A 196 18.94 10.90 -4.08
C ASP A 196 18.85 11.72 -2.77
N ASP A 197 17.92 11.37 -1.89
CA ASP A 197 17.68 12.00 -0.57
C ASP A 197 18.72 11.58 0.50
N SER A 198 19.78 10.85 0.13
CA SER A 198 20.91 10.64 1.06
C SER A 198 21.62 11.94 1.46
N TYR A 199 21.27 13.06 0.82
CA TYR A 199 21.93 14.38 0.97
C TYR A 199 20.98 15.58 1.09
N ALA A 200 19.65 15.41 1.21
CA ALA A 200 18.77 16.55 1.42
C ALA A 200 19.14 17.27 2.72
N LYS A 201 19.28 18.61 2.64
CA LYS A 201 19.75 19.44 3.76
C LYS A 201 18.77 19.57 4.92
N ILE A 202 17.59 18.95 4.85
CA ILE A 202 16.65 18.89 5.97
C ILE A 202 16.99 17.70 6.88
N GLU A 203 18.06 17.84 7.68
CA GLU A 203 18.19 17.10 8.94
C GLU A 203 17.32 17.80 10.00
N ILE A 204 16.14 17.25 10.29
CA ILE A 204 15.35 17.66 11.47
C ILE A 204 15.59 16.64 12.58
N ASN A 205 16.23 17.09 13.67
CA ASN A 205 16.45 16.34 14.91
C ASN A 205 15.15 15.83 15.55
#